data_AF-A0A1Y5HZB3-F1
#
_entry.id   AF-A0A1Y5HZB3-F1
#
_cell.length_a   1.000
_cell.length_b   1.000
_cell.length_c   1.000
_cell.angle_alpha   90.00
_cell.angle_beta   90.00
_cell.angle_gamma   90.00
#
_symmetry.space_group_name_H-M   'P 1'
#
loop_
_entity.id
_entity.type
_entity.pdbx_description
1 polymer ?
#
loop_
_entity_poly.entity_id
_entity_poly.type
_entity_poly.pdbx_seq_one_letter_code
_entity_poly.pdbx_strand_id
1 'polypeptide(L)'
;ENVKNLQADPIVAWQHKYYIPIALSMMIGVPVLLGVLSGDFWGMILLAGFLRLFVSHHVTFFINSIAHKWGKQPYTDENTARDNAFFAL
;
A
#
# COMPACT_ATOMS: atom_id res chain seq x y z
N GLU A 1 17.09 -5.24 -15.54
CA GLU A 1 18.28 -5.98 -15.06
C GLU A 1 18.72 -5.68 -13.62
N ASN A 2 18.19 -4.65 -12.94
CA ASN A 2 18.58 -4.28 -11.55
C ASN A 2 17.76 -4.91 -10.41
N VAL A 3 16.98 -5.97 -10.68
CA VAL A 3 16.11 -6.63 -9.67
C VAL A 3 16.53 -8.06 -9.34
N LYS A 4 17.77 -8.46 -9.69
CA LYS A 4 18.28 -9.83 -9.49
C LYS A 4 18.15 -10.29 -8.03
N ASN A 5 18.37 -9.39 -7.06
CA ASN A 5 18.20 -9.68 -5.65
C ASN A 5 16.75 -10.03 -5.28
N LEU A 6 15.78 -9.31 -5.84
CA LEU A 6 14.34 -9.58 -5.61
C LEU A 6 13.88 -10.86 -6.31
N GLN A 7 14.46 -11.18 -7.47
CA GLN A 7 14.16 -12.41 -8.20
C GLN A 7 14.78 -13.66 -7.56
N ALA A 8 15.91 -13.49 -6.88
CA ALA A 8 16.56 -14.55 -6.11
C ALA A 8 15.83 -14.86 -4.79
N ASP A 9 15.07 -13.90 -4.26
CA ASP A 9 14.26 -14.11 -3.06
C ASP A 9 13.04 -15.01 -3.39
N PRO A 10 12.96 -16.23 -2.81
CA PRO A 10 11.89 -17.17 -3.11
C PRO A 10 10.51 -16.67 -2.65
N ILE A 11 10.44 -15.85 -1.60
CA ILE A 11 9.19 -15.29 -1.08
C ILE A 11 8.65 -14.25 -2.05
N VAL A 12 9.50 -13.34 -2.51
CA VAL A 12 9.12 -12.30 -3.48
C VAL A 12 8.72 -12.94 -4.82
N ALA A 13 9.47 -13.92 -5.29
CA ALA A 13 9.14 -14.64 -6.53
C ALA A 13 7.80 -15.40 -6.42
N TRP A 14 7.52 -16.02 -5.26
CA TRP A 14 6.23 -16.67 -4.99
C TRP A 14 5.09 -15.64 -4.95
N GLN A 15 5.26 -14.53 -4.24
CA GLN A 15 4.25 -13.46 -4.16
C GLN A 15 3.98 -12.87 -5.55
N HIS A 16 5.01 -12.67 -6.36
CA HIS A 16 4.86 -12.19 -7.73
C HIS A 16 4.07 -13.17 -8.60
N LYS A 17 4.37 -14.48 -8.48
CA LYS A 17 3.66 -15.54 -9.22
C LYS A 17 2.18 -15.63 -8.84
N TYR A 18 1.84 -15.44 -7.57
CA TYR A 18 0.47 -15.55 -7.05
C TYR A 18 -0.14 -14.20 -6.66
N TYR A 19 0.35 -13.10 -7.24
CA TYR A 19 -0.04 -11.76 -6.82
C TYR A 19 -1.55 -11.53 -6.93
N ILE A 20 -2.16 -11.87 -8.06
CA ILE A 20 -3.60 -11.69 -8.29
C ILE A 20 -4.46 -12.48 -7.29
N PRO A 21 -4.28 -13.81 -7.11
CA PRO A 21 -5.09 -14.54 -6.14
C PRO A 21 -4.85 -14.08 -4.69
N ILE A 22 -3.63 -13.69 -4.32
CA ILE A 22 -3.34 -13.15 -2.99
C ILE A 22 -4.03 -11.79 -2.80
N ALA A 23 -3.92 -10.89 -3.77
CA ALA A 23 -4.54 -9.57 -3.70
C ALA A 23 -6.07 -9.67 -3.59
N LEU A 24 -6.70 -10.52 -4.40
CA LEU A 24 -8.16 -10.72 -4.36
C LEU A 24 -8.62 -11.36 -3.05
N SER A 25 -7.88 -12.35 -2.52
CA SER A 25 -8.22 -12.98 -1.24
C SER A 25 -8.10 -11.98 -0.08
N MET A 26 -7.09 -11.11 -0.10
CA MET A 26 -6.94 -10.06 0.91
C MET A 26 -7.98 -8.94 0.76
N MET A 27 -8.43 -8.67 -0.46
CA MET A 27 -9.42 -7.62 -0.74
C MET A 27 -10.86 -8.05 -0.43
N ILE A 28 -11.21 -9.30 -0.73
CA ILE A 28 -12.58 -9.81 -0.59
C ILE A 28 -12.69 -10.75 0.62
N GLY A 29 -11.74 -11.68 0.76
CA GLY A 29 -11.77 -12.70 1.81
C GLY A 29 -11.69 -12.10 3.21
N VAL A 30 -10.82 -11.10 3.44
CA VAL A 30 -10.71 -10.46 4.77
C VAL A 30 -11.99 -9.71 5.16
N PRO A 31 -12.56 -8.80 4.34
CA PRO A 31 -13.81 -8.12 4.69
C PRO A 31 -15.00 -9.08 4.85
N VAL A 32 -15.09 -10.12 4.02
CA VAL A 32 -16.14 -11.15 4.14
C VAL A 32 -16.00 -11.92 5.45
N LEU A 33 -14.79 -12.37 5.78
CA LEU A 33 -14.52 -13.11 7.02
C LEU A 33 -14.86 -12.25 8.25
N LEU A 34 -14.44 -10.98 8.25
CA LEU A 34 -14.77 -10.03 9.32
C LEU A 34 -16.27 -9.78 9.40
N GLY A 35 -16.96 -9.68 8.26
CA GLY A 35 -18.42 -9.54 8.21
C GLY A 35 -19.15 -10.73 8.83
N VAL A 36 -18.68 -11.95 8.57
CA VAL A 36 -19.23 -13.17 9.19
C VAL A 36 -18.95 -13.21 10.69
N LEU A 37 -17.73 -12.88 11.12
CA LEU A 37 -17.34 -12.93 12.53
C LEU A 37 -18.01 -11.84 13.39
N SER A 38 -18.25 -10.66 12.82
CA SER A 38 -18.88 -9.53 13.51
C SER A 38 -20.41 -9.56 13.46
N GLY A 39 -21.00 -10.36 12.56
CA GLY A 39 -22.44 -10.36 12.29
C GLY A 39 -22.94 -9.15 11.50
N ASP A 40 -22.06 -8.20 11.17
CA ASP A 40 -22.37 -7.03 10.34
C ASP A 40 -21.62 -7.11 9.00
N PHE A 41 -22.19 -7.89 8.08
CA PHE A 41 -21.59 -8.13 6.78
C PHE A 41 -21.40 -6.84 5.97
N TRP A 42 -22.44 -6.02 5.86
CA TRP A 42 -22.41 -4.81 5.05
C TRP A 42 -21.51 -3.74 5.66
N GLY A 43 -21.53 -3.57 6.99
CA GLY A 43 -20.62 -2.67 7.68
C GLY A 43 -19.15 -3.03 7.44
N MET A 44 -18.80 -4.32 7.50
CA MET A 44 -17.41 -4.75 7.28
C MET A 44 -16.97 -4.64 5.82
N ILE A 45 -17.85 -4.93 4.84
CA ILE A 45 -17.52 -4.68 3.43
C ILE A 45 -17.26 -3.19 3.18
N LEU A 46 -18.10 -2.30 3.72
CA LEU A 46 -17.95 -0.86 3.52
C LEU A 46 -16.72 -0.29 4.24
N LEU A 47 -16.48 -0.70 5.49
CA LEU A 47 -15.38 -0.16 6.29
C LEU A 47 -14.04 -0.84 6.00
N ALA A 48 -13.96 -2.16 6.15
CA ALA A 48 -12.72 -2.93 5.99
C ALA A 48 -12.35 -3.19 4.51
N GLY A 49 -13.33 -3.13 3.61
CA GLY A 49 -13.12 -3.17 2.16
C GLY A 49 -12.94 -1.77 1.59
N PHE A 50 -14.04 -1.09 1.30
CA PHE A 50 -14.03 0.14 0.50
C PHE A 50 -13.36 1.33 1.18
N LEU A 51 -13.78 1.71 2.39
CA LEU A 51 -13.25 2.88 3.09
C LEU A 51 -11.76 2.72 3.37
N ARG A 52 -11.34 1.55 3.86
CA ARG A 52 -9.93 1.20 4.03
C ARG A 52 -9.16 1.43 2.73
N LEU A 53 -9.59 0.83 1.61
CA LEU A 53 -8.91 0.98 0.33
C LEU A 53 -8.83 2.45 -0.09
N PHE A 54 -9.95 3.18 -0.01
CA PHE A 54 -10.02 4.59 -0.35
C PHE A 54 -9.00 5.40 0.45
N VAL A 55 -9.02 5.29 1.78
CA VAL A 55 -8.11 6.04 2.67
C VAL A 55 -6.66 5.63 2.42
N SER A 56 -6.35 4.34 2.34
CA SER A 56 -4.97 3.87 2.13
C SER A 56 -4.36 4.38 0.82
N HIS A 57 -5.15 4.41 -0.27
CA HIS A 57 -4.67 4.97 -1.54
C HIS A 57 -4.47 6.47 -1.46
N HIS A 58 -5.42 7.21 -0.86
CA HIS A 58 -5.31 8.66 -0.72
C HIS A 58 -4.12 9.06 0.15
N VAL A 59 -3.87 8.35 1.26
CA VAL A 59 -2.72 8.62 2.12
C VAL A 59 -1.40 8.34 1.38
N THR A 60 -1.30 7.20 0.68
CA THR A 60 -0.11 6.86 -0.11
C THR A 60 0.20 7.93 -1.17
N PHE A 61 -0.80 8.33 -1.95
CA PHE A 61 -0.62 9.36 -2.98
C PHE A 61 -0.41 10.76 -2.38
N PHE A 62 -1.03 11.05 -1.24
CA PHE A 62 -0.83 12.30 -0.53
C PHE A 62 0.60 12.45 -0.02
N ILE A 63 1.15 11.41 0.62
CA ILE A 63 2.55 11.39 1.07
C ILE A 63 3.47 11.56 -0.15
N ASN A 64 3.23 10.86 -1.25
CA ASN A 64 4.00 11.03 -2.48
C ASN A 64 3.91 12.47 -3.02
N SER A 65 2.72 13.07 -3.03
CA SER A 65 2.54 14.46 -3.48
C SER A 65 3.32 15.45 -2.61
N ILE A 66 3.29 15.29 -1.29
CA ILE A 66 4.01 16.16 -0.35
C ILE A 66 5.51 15.96 -0.46
N ALA A 67 5.99 14.71 -0.54
CA ALA A 67 7.40 14.39 -0.68
C ALA A 67 8.04 15.07 -1.91
N HIS A 68 7.25 15.40 -2.94
CA HIS A 68 7.72 16.12 -4.12
C HIS A 68 7.42 17.63 -4.12
N LYS A 69 6.68 18.16 -3.13
CA LYS A 69 6.30 19.58 -3.05
C LYS A 69 6.90 20.32 -1.87
N TRP A 70 7.08 19.69 -0.72
CA TRP A 70 7.43 20.35 0.53
C TRP A 70 8.53 19.58 1.25
N GLY A 71 9.47 20.28 1.88
CA GLY A 71 10.62 19.67 2.58
C GLY A 71 11.96 20.28 2.18
N LYS A 72 13.05 19.71 2.70
CA LYS A 72 14.41 20.12 2.34
C LYS A 72 14.95 19.21 1.25
N GLN A 73 15.75 19.74 0.34
CA GLN A 73 16.35 19.00 -0.76
C GLN A 73 17.88 19.13 -0.70
N PRO A 74 18.56 18.40 0.22
CA PRO A 74 19.96 18.65 0.52
C PRO A 74 20.94 17.93 -0.42
N TYR A 75 20.47 16.99 -1.24
CA TYR A 75 21.35 16.09 -2.02
C TYR A 75 21.54 16.48 -3.49
N THR A 76 20.45 16.78 -4.21
CA THR A 76 20.52 17.10 -5.64
C THR A 76 19.29 17.87 -6.10
N ASP A 77 19.46 18.82 -7.03
CA ASP A 77 18.37 19.57 -7.66
C ASP A 77 17.74 18.85 -8.86
N GLU A 78 18.31 17.71 -9.29
CA GLU A 78 17.84 16.89 -10.43
C GLU A 78 16.52 16.14 -10.14
N ASN A 79 16.17 15.92 -8.88
CA ASN A 79 14.94 15.23 -8.47
C ASN A 79 14.15 16.09 -7.48
N THR A 80 12.86 16.29 -7.71
CA THR A 80 11.98 17.08 -6.83
C THR A 80 11.69 16.45 -5.47
N ALA A 81 12.21 15.26 -5.18
CA ALA A 81 12.08 14.60 -3.88
C ALA A 81 12.68 15.48 -2.76
N ARG A 82 11.92 15.66 -1.69
CA ARG A 82 12.25 16.47 -0.53
C ARG A 82 12.09 15.63 0.74
N ASP A 83 13.05 15.78 1.63
CA ASP A 83 13.07 15.10 2.93
C ASP A 83 12.10 15.79 3.91
N ASN A 84 11.25 14.99 4.54
CA ASN A 84 10.34 15.41 5.60
C ASN A 84 10.38 14.46 6.79
N ALA A 85 10.94 14.91 7.91
CA ALA A 85 11.09 14.10 9.12
C ALA A 85 9.76 13.70 9.79
N PHE A 86 8.67 14.45 9.55
CA PHE A 86 7.37 14.20 10.18
C PHE A 86 6.59 13.02 9.55
N PHE A 87 6.79 12.74 8.26
CA PHE A 87 6.08 11.67 7.54
C PHE A 87 6.90 10.38 7.40
N ALA A 88 8.13 10.38 7.87
CA ALA A 88 8.99 9.21 7.88
C ALA A 88 8.70 8.23 9.05
N LEU A 89 7.87 8.66 10.02
CA LEU A 89 7.40 7.88 11.17
C LEU A 89 6.03 7.28 10.89
#